data_AF-A0A958C985-F1
#
_entry.id   AF-A0A958C985-F1
#
_cell.length_a   1.000
_cell.length_b   1.000
_cell.length_c   1.000
_cell.angle_alpha   90.00
_cell.angle_beta   90.00
_cell.angle_gamma   90.00
#
_symmetry.space_group_name_H-M   'P 1'
#
loop_
_entity.id
_entity.type
_entity.pdbx_description
1 polymer ?
#
loop_
_entity_poly.entity_id
_entity_poly.type
_entity_poly.pdbx_seq_one_letter_code
_entity_poly.pdbx_strand_id
1 'polypeptide(L)'
;MTTTTIPGDGAITSRPMRDDQDFWRMRSLLIETVPIAPIGLNWDMRRLDGKRFYNENREENRLLARPAQLWETGGGRLVGFVLPEGRSDA
;
A
#
# COMPACT_ATOMS: atom_id res chain seq x y z
N MET A 1 -14.99 6.97 16.78
CA MET A 1 -14.32 6.29 15.65
C MET A 1 -15.44 5.86 14.71
N THR A 2 -15.65 6.61 13.63
CA THR A 2 -16.86 6.51 12.80
C THR A 2 -16.58 5.59 11.62
N THR A 3 -17.21 4.41 11.61
CA THR A 3 -17.12 3.44 10.51
C THR A 3 -18.03 3.90 9.38
N THR A 4 -17.46 4.39 8.28
CA THR A 4 -18.21 4.67 7.05
C THR A 4 -18.38 3.36 6.28
N THR A 5 -19.59 2.80 6.28
CA THR A 5 -19.93 1.63 5.47
C THR A 5 -20.37 2.08 4.08
N ILE A 6 -19.57 1.79 3.05
CA ILE A 6 -20.00 1.91 1.65
C ILE A 6 -20.91 0.71 1.34
N PRO A 7 -22.15 0.91 0.83
CA PRO A 7 -23.05 -0.21 0.54
C PRO A 7 -22.48 -1.08 -0.59
N GLY A 8 -22.36 -2.39 -0.35
CA GLY A 8 -22.00 -3.40 -1.37
C GLY A 8 -20.70 -4.17 -1.12
N ASP A 9 -19.82 -3.71 -0.22
CA ASP A 9 -18.46 -4.24 -0.11
C ASP A 9 -18.08 -4.79 1.29
N GLY A 10 -19.04 -4.92 2.21
CA GLY A 10 -18.78 -5.35 3.59
C GLY A 10 -18.00 -4.31 4.42
N ALA A 11 -17.74 -4.60 5.68
CA ALA A 11 -17.00 -3.69 6.56
C ALA A 11 -15.54 -3.56 6.11
N ILE A 12 -15.01 -2.33 6.08
CA ILE A 12 -13.58 -2.11 5.82
C ILE A 12 -12.79 -2.55 7.05
N THR A 13 -11.78 -3.39 6.84
CA THR A 13 -10.86 -3.83 7.89
C THR A 13 -9.45 -3.36 7.58
N SER A 14 -8.62 -3.22 8.62
CA SER A 14 -7.22 -2.82 8.45
C SER A 14 -6.28 -3.86 9.01
N ARG A 15 -5.17 -4.12 8.32
CA ARG A 15 -4.14 -5.07 8.75
C ARG A 15 -2.75 -4.69 8.22
N PRO A 16 -1.67 -5.17 8.86
CA PRO A 16 -0.34 -5.09 8.27
C PRO A 16 -0.24 -5.91 6.97
N MET A 17 0.64 -5.46 6.08
CA MET A 17 1.17 -6.25 4.95
C MET A 17 1.80 -7.55 5.47
N ARG A 18 1.58 -8.66 4.76
CA ARG A 18 2.04 -9.99 5.14
C ARG A 18 3.15 -10.52 4.26
N ASP A 19 3.01 -10.35 2.95
CA ASP A 19 3.86 -11.01 1.97
C ASP A 19 3.93 -10.24 0.63
N ASP A 20 4.58 -10.84 -0.36
CA ASP A 20 4.70 -10.24 -1.69
C ASP A 20 3.37 -10.16 -2.46
N GLN A 21 2.35 -10.95 -2.11
CA GLN A 21 1.03 -10.82 -2.73
C GLN A 21 0.43 -9.46 -2.38
N ASP A 22 0.57 -9.04 -1.14
CA ASP A 22 0.16 -7.69 -0.70
C ASP A 22 0.97 -6.60 -1.40
N PHE A 23 2.26 -6.81 -1.64
CA PHE A 23 3.08 -5.87 -2.44
C PHE A 23 2.47 -5.64 -3.82
N TRP A 24 2.13 -6.72 -4.53
CA TRP A 24 1.54 -6.60 -5.86
C TRP A 24 0.15 -5.96 -5.82
N ARG A 25 -0.66 -6.23 -4.79
CA ARG A 25 -1.96 -5.54 -4.61
C ARG A 25 -1.79 -4.03 -4.39
N MET A 26 -0.84 -3.61 -3.55
CA MET A 26 -0.51 -2.20 -3.36
C MET A 26 -0.09 -1.54 -4.69
N ARG A 27 0.78 -2.22 -5.44
CA ARG A 27 1.25 -1.73 -6.74
C ARG A 27 0.12 -1.63 -7.77
N SER A 28 -0.78 -2.62 -7.82
CA SER A 28 -1.98 -2.57 -8.68
C SER A 28 -2.89 -1.41 -8.31
N LEU A 29 -3.14 -1.15 -7.02
CA LEU A 29 -3.93 -0.01 -6.58
C LEU A 29 -3.34 1.31 -7.09
N LEU A 30 -2.02 1.50 -7.00
CA LEU A 30 -1.37 2.70 -7.52
C LEU A 30 -1.52 2.82 -9.04
N ILE A 31 -1.39 1.72 -9.79
CA ILE A 31 -1.60 1.70 -11.25
C ILE A 31 -3.03 2.08 -11.61
N GLU A 32 -4.02 1.55 -10.88
CA GLU A 32 -5.44 1.89 -11.08
C GLU A 32 -5.72 3.38 -10.88
N THR A 33 -4.93 4.07 -10.05
CA THR A 33 -5.07 5.52 -9.83
C THR A 33 -4.38 6.39 -10.87
N VAL A 34 -3.44 5.85 -11.68
CA VAL A 34 -2.69 6.64 -12.68
C VAL A 34 -3.59 7.46 -13.61
N PRO A 35 -4.70 6.93 -14.16
CA PRO A 35 -5.55 7.69 -15.08
C PRO A 35 -6.25 8.90 -14.43
N ILE A 36 -6.39 8.93 -13.10
CA ILE A 36 -7.10 9.99 -12.36
C ILE A 36 -6.17 10.86 -11.51
N ALA A 37 -4.90 10.47 -11.35
CA ALA A 37 -3.92 11.21 -10.59
C ALA A 37 -3.43 12.45 -11.36
N PRO A 38 -3.41 13.64 -10.73
CA PRO A 38 -2.73 14.80 -11.28
C PRO A 38 -1.26 14.50 -11.61
N ILE A 39 -0.74 15.17 -12.63
CA ILE A 39 0.68 15.08 -13.01
C ILE A 39 1.55 15.41 -11.79
N GLY A 40 2.54 14.56 -11.51
CA GLY A 40 3.46 14.71 -10.37
C GLY A 40 3.02 13.98 -9.09
N LEU A 41 1.81 13.41 -9.04
CA LEU A 41 1.31 12.64 -7.89
C LEU A 41 1.40 11.11 -8.07
N ASN A 42 2.25 10.64 -8.99
CA ASN A 42 2.53 9.21 -9.16
C ASN A 42 3.80 8.74 -8.42
N TRP A 43 4.40 9.62 -7.60
CA TRP A 43 5.65 9.37 -6.89
C TRP A 43 5.56 8.15 -5.94
N ASP A 44 4.35 7.86 -5.45
CA ASP A 44 4.08 6.72 -4.59
C ASP A 44 4.46 5.38 -5.22
N MET A 45 4.36 5.25 -6.56
CA MET A 45 4.75 4.02 -7.25
C MET A 45 6.27 3.82 -7.22
N ARG A 46 7.03 4.88 -7.54
CA ARG A 46 8.50 4.84 -7.45
C ARG A 46 8.97 4.60 -6.03
N ARG A 47 8.26 5.16 -5.04
CA ARG A 47 8.57 5.02 -3.62
C ARG A 47 8.30 3.61 -3.10
N LEU A 48 7.17 3.03 -3.49
CA LEU A 48 6.83 1.63 -3.18
C LEU A 48 7.88 0.68 -3.77
N ASP A 49 8.21 0.83 -5.05
CA ASP A 49 9.23 0.02 -5.72
C ASP A 49 10.61 0.20 -5.05
N GLY A 50 10.97 1.43 -4.67
CA GLY A 50 12.19 1.72 -3.91
C GLY A 50 12.25 1.00 -2.57
N LYS A 51 11.16 0.98 -1.79
CA LYS A 51 11.14 0.25 -0.50
C LYS A 51 11.29 -1.26 -0.66
N ARG A 52 10.90 -1.82 -1.82
CA ARG A 52 10.97 -3.27 -2.11
C ARG A 52 12.27 -3.73 -2.77
N PHE A 53 12.86 -2.90 -3.64
CA PHE A 53 13.94 -3.30 -4.55
C PHE A 53 15.23 -2.48 -4.42
N TYR A 54 15.28 -1.45 -3.57
CA TYR A 54 16.50 -0.63 -3.42
C TYR A 54 17.70 -1.42 -2.86
N ASN A 55 17.45 -2.39 -1.98
CA ASN A 55 18.48 -3.29 -1.45
C ASN A 55 18.43 -4.62 -2.19
N GLU A 56 19.61 -5.14 -2.56
CA GLU A 56 19.76 -6.47 -3.17
C GLU A 56 19.45 -7.61 -2.19
N ASN A 57 19.70 -7.38 -0.89
CA ASN A 57 19.36 -8.31 0.16
C ASN A 57 17.86 -8.27 0.47
N ARG A 58 17.15 -9.37 0.14
CA ARG A 58 15.71 -9.48 0.34
C ARG A 58 15.31 -9.50 1.82
N GLU A 59 16.19 -9.92 2.73
CA GLU A 59 15.95 -9.89 4.17
C GLU A 59 15.99 -8.46 4.73
N GLU A 60 16.68 -7.54 4.03
CA GLU A 60 16.71 -6.11 4.34
C GLU A 60 15.56 -5.32 3.70
N ASN A 61 14.56 -6.04 3.15
CA ASN A 61 13.38 -5.41 2.59
C ASN A 61 12.68 -4.56 3.66
N ARG A 62 12.70 -3.24 3.45
CA ARG A 62 12.18 -2.27 4.40
C ARG A 62 10.68 -2.44 4.64
N LEU A 63 9.94 -2.99 3.66
CA LEU A 63 8.52 -3.30 3.80
C LEU A 63 8.26 -4.52 4.69
N LEU A 64 9.21 -5.43 4.85
CA LEU A 64 9.07 -6.56 5.79
C LEU A 64 9.51 -6.15 7.19
N ALA A 65 10.57 -5.36 7.29
CA ALA A 65 11.04 -4.83 8.58
C ALA A 65 10.03 -3.83 9.20
N ARG A 66 9.33 -3.06 8.36
CA ARG A 66 8.28 -2.11 8.75
C ARG A 66 7.11 -2.28 7.78
N PRO A 67 6.12 -3.12 8.11
CA PRO A 67 5.00 -3.40 7.20
C PRO A 67 4.12 -2.17 7.00
N ALA A 68 3.68 -1.99 5.76
CA ALA A 68 2.63 -1.04 5.42
C ALA A 68 1.31 -1.46 6.08
N GLN A 69 0.52 -0.48 6.48
CA GLN A 69 -0.86 -0.74 6.92
C GLN A 69 -1.77 -0.72 5.71
N LEU A 70 -2.59 -1.76 5.55
CA LEU A 70 -3.52 -1.97 4.44
C LEU A 70 -4.96 -1.84 4.92
N TRP A 71 -5.85 -1.35 4.06
CA TRP A 71 -7.31 -1.36 4.26
C TRP A 71 -7.98 -2.14 3.16
N GLU A 72 -8.78 -3.14 3.54
CA GLU A 72 -9.47 -4.03 2.62
C GLU A 72 -10.98 -4.02 2.87
N THR A 73 -11.76 -4.14 1.81
CA THR A 73 -13.21 -4.38 1.91
C THR A 73 -13.48 -5.77 2.49
N GLY A 74 -14.71 -6.02 2.94
CA GLY A 74 -15.13 -7.36 3.37
C GLY A 74 -15.04 -8.41 2.24
N GLY A 75 -15.04 -7.97 0.98
CA GLY A 75 -14.77 -8.80 -0.20
C GLY A 75 -13.27 -9.03 -0.50
N GLY A 76 -12.35 -8.50 0.31
CA GLY A 76 -10.90 -8.68 0.15
C GLY A 76 -10.24 -7.75 -0.88
N ARG A 77 -10.96 -6.74 -1.38
CA ARG A 77 -10.39 -5.72 -2.27
C ARG A 77 -9.58 -4.72 -1.46
N LEU A 78 -8.34 -4.46 -1.85
CA LEU A 78 -7.53 -3.38 -1.28
C LEU A 78 -8.09 -2.02 -1.72
N VAL A 79 -8.36 -1.13 -0.76
CA VAL A 79 -8.91 0.22 -1.01
C VAL A 79 -7.99 1.35 -0.54
N GLY A 80 -6.91 1.01 0.18
CA GLY A 80 -5.92 1.97 0.61
C GLY A 80 -4.76 1.31 1.34
N PHE A 81 -3.64 2.02 1.41
CA PHE A 81 -2.53 1.66 2.27
C PHE A 81 -1.76 2.90 2.70
N VAL A 82 -0.98 2.77 3.78
CA VAL A 82 -0.04 3.78 4.25
C VAL A 82 1.35 3.16 4.27
N LEU A 83 2.29 3.80 3.57
CA LEU A 83 3.70 3.45 3.64
C LEU A 83 4.30 3.96 4.95
N PRO A 84 5.10 3.14 5.65
CA PRO A 84 5.80 3.60 6.84
C PRO A 84 6.95 4.53 6.47
N GLU A 85 6.99 5.68 7.15
CA GLU A 85 8.03 6.70 6.99
C GLU A 85 9.29 6.38 7.83
N GLY A 86 10.46 6.48 7.21
CA GLY A 86 11.77 6.53 7.87
C GLY A 86 12.20 7.96 8.22
N ARG A 87 13.25 8.08 9.05
CA ARG A 87 13.77 9.37 9.52
C ARG A 87 14.33 10.27 8.41
N SER A 88 14.51 9.75 7.19
CA SER A 88 15.06 10.43 6.02
C SER A 88 14.22 10.23 4.76
N ASP A 89 12.92 9.97 4.91
CA ASP A 89 12.03 9.62 3.80
C ASP A 89 11.20 10.83 3.28
N ALA A 90 11.44 12.04 3.81
CA ALA A 90 10.74 13.30 3.48
C ALA A 90 11.48 14.15 2.43
#